data_AF-A0A5Q0EI99-F1
#
_entry.id   AF-A0A5Q0EI99-F1
#
_cell.length_a   1.000
_cell.length_b   1.000
_cell.length_c   1.000
_cell.angle_alpha   90.00
_cell.angle_beta   90.00
_cell.angle_gamma   90.00
#
_symmetry.space_group_name_H-M   'P 1'
#
loop_
_entity.id
_entity.type
_entity.pdbx_description
1 polymer ?
#
loop_
_entity_poly.entity_id
_entity_poly.type
_entity_poly.pdbx_seq_one_letter_code
_entity_poly.pdbx_strand_id
1 'polypeptide(L)' 'MSEEPTLTLDGKEYKMADLSDAAKAQVQNIQLTDAEIQRLNTQLAIAQTARNTYLQILQTELPTA' A
#
# COMPACT_ATOMS: atom_id res chain seq x y z
N MET A 1 -14.59 29.37 -2.42
CA MET A 1 -15.02 28.54 -3.56
C MET A 1 -14.68 27.11 -3.16
N SER A 2 -15.66 26.23 -3.10
CA SER A 2 -15.44 24.82 -2.74
C SER A 2 -14.97 24.09 -4.00
N GLU A 3 -13.76 23.57 -4.02
CA GLU A 3 -13.36 22.62 -5.05
C GLU A 3 -14.13 21.32 -4.83
N GLU A 4 -14.90 20.90 -5.83
CA GLU A 4 -15.60 19.62 -5.80
C GLU A 4 -14.56 18.50 -5.87
N PRO A 5 -14.60 17.50 -4.96
CA PRO A 5 -13.64 16.41 -5.00
C PRO A 5 -13.81 15.61 -6.30
N THR A 6 -12.70 15.32 -6.98
CA THR A 6 -12.67 14.54 -8.21
C THR A 6 -11.87 13.24 -8.02
N LEU A 7 -12.28 12.19 -8.72
CA LEU A 7 -11.60 10.91 -8.80
C LEU A 7 -10.98 10.79 -10.19
N THR A 8 -9.68 10.57 -10.27
CA THR A 8 -9.06 10.17 -11.54
C THR A 8 -8.94 8.65 -11.59
N LEU A 9 -9.59 8.03 -12.59
CA LEU A 9 -9.53 6.60 -12.84
C LEU A 9 -9.31 6.37 -14.34
N ASP A 10 -8.31 5.56 -14.71
CA ASP A 10 -7.92 5.27 -16.09
C ASP A 10 -7.66 6.52 -16.96
N GLY A 11 -7.07 7.56 -16.35
CA GLY A 11 -6.79 8.83 -17.04
C GLY A 11 -8.02 9.68 -17.32
N LYS A 12 -9.19 9.32 -16.80
CA LYS A 12 -10.41 10.12 -16.83
C LYS A 12 -10.72 10.68 -15.46
N GLU A 13 -11.12 11.94 -15.43
CA GLU A 13 -11.55 12.62 -14.22
C GLU A 13 -13.07 12.52 -14.07
N TYR A 14 -13.51 12.11 -12.89
CA TYR A 14 -14.91 11.98 -12.51
C TYR A 14 -15.18 12.88 -11.31
N LYS A 15 -16.24 13.67 -11.36
CA LYS A 15 -16.69 14.40 -10.17
C LYS A 15 -17.28 13.40 -9.19
N MET A 16 -16.87 13.46 -7.92
CA MET A 16 -17.44 12.60 -6.89
C MET A 16 -18.95 12.83 -6.74
N ALA A 17 -19.44 14.04 -7.00
CA ALA A 17 -20.86 14.38 -6.96
C ALA A 17 -21.69 13.58 -7.98
N ASP A 18 -21.11 13.26 -9.13
CA ASP A 18 -21.78 12.56 -10.24
C ASP A 18 -21.78 11.02 -10.05
N LEU A 19 -21.04 10.52 -9.05
CA LEU A 19 -20.98 9.09 -8.74
C LEU A 19 -22.21 8.64 -7.94
N SER A 20 -22.69 7.43 -8.26
CA SER A 20 -23.68 6.74 -7.43
C SER A 20 -23.14 6.47 -6.03
N ASP A 21 -24.03 6.32 -5.04
CA ASP A 21 -23.62 5.99 -3.66
C ASP A 21 -22.87 4.65 -3.59
N ALA A 22 -23.27 3.68 -4.42
CA ALA A 22 -22.55 2.42 -4.56
C ALA A 22 -21.11 2.63 -5.07
N ALA A 23 -20.92 3.48 -6.07
CA ALA A 23 -19.58 3.79 -6.59
C ALA A 23 -18.71 4.51 -5.53
N LYS A 24 -19.27 5.47 -4.80
CA LYS A 24 -18.57 6.16 -3.69
C LYS A 24 -18.12 5.18 -2.61
N ALA A 25 -18.99 4.22 -2.24
CA ALA A 25 -18.63 3.18 -1.27
C ALA A 25 -17.46 2.31 -1.77
N GLN A 26 -17.41 1.96 -3.06
CA GLN A 26 -16.28 1.21 -3.61
C GLN A 26 -14.99 2.02 -3.62
N VAL A 27 -15.04 3.32 -3.94
CA VAL A 27 -13.86 4.20 -3.85
C VAL A 27 -13.30 4.20 -2.43
N GLN A 28 -14.15 4.31 -1.42
CA GLN A 28 -13.73 4.27 -0.01
C GLN A 28 -13.11 2.90 0.35
N ASN A 29 -13.72 1.80 -0.09
CA ASN A 29 -13.17 0.45 0.16
C ASN A 29 -11.79 0.27 -0.48
N ILE A 30 -11.59 0.77 -1.71
CA ILE A 30 -10.30 0.73 -2.40
C ILE A 30 -9.26 1.52 -1.62
N GLN A 31 -9.57 2.77 -1.24
CA GLN A 31 -8.64 3.61 -0.47
C GLN A 31 -8.23 2.95 0.86
N LEU A 32 -9.18 2.34 1.56
CA LEU A 32 -8.90 1.61 2.79
C LEU A 32 -8.00 0.40 2.54
N THR A 33 -8.27 -0.36 1.48
CA THR A 33 -7.51 -1.57 1.14
C THR A 33 -6.10 -1.20 0.67
N ASP A 34 -5.93 -0.12 -0.09
CA ASP A 34 -4.64 0.39 -0.53
C ASP A 34 -3.77 0.81 0.66
N ALA A 35 -4.37 1.50 1.64
CA ALA A 35 -3.68 1.86 2.88
C ALA A 35 -3.22 0.61 3.65
N GLU A 36 -4.05 -0.44 3.70
CA GLU A 36 -3.71 -1.70 4.34
C GLU A 36 -2.59 -2.45 3.60
N ILE A 37 -2.62 -2.47 2.27
CA ILE A 37 -1.54 -3.02 1.45
C ILE A 37 -0.21 -2.29 1.74
N GLN A 38 -0.23 -0.95 1.81
CA GLN A 38 0.96 -0.17 2.16
C GLN A 38 1.48 -0.50 3.57
N ARG A 39 0.59 -0.67 4.55
CA ARG A 39 0.94 -1.08 5.91
C ARG A 39 1.63 -2.46 5.93
N LEU A 40 1.07 -3.43 5.21
CA LEU A 40 1.62 -4.78 5.10
C LEU A 40 2.99 -4.78 4.39
N ASN A 41 3.14 -4.01 3.31
CA ASN A 41 4.42 -3.87 2.62
C ASN A 41 5.51 -3.29 3.53
N THR A 42 5.15 -2.34 4.40
CA THR A 42 6.07 -1.78 5.40
C THR A 42 6.54 -2.85 6.38
N GLN A 43 5.61 -3.66 6.91
CA GLN A 43 5.95 -4.76 7.82
C GLN A 43 6.81 -5.83 7.15
N LEU A 44 6.51 -6.14 5.90
CA LEU A 44 7.29 -7.07 5.09
C LEU A 44 8.73 -6.57 4.92
N ALA A 45 8.92 -5.28 4.61
CA ALA A 45 10.25 -4.68 4.47
C ALA A 45 11.07 -4.75 5.77
N ILE A 46 10.43 -4.51 6.92
CA ILE A 46 11.06 -4.67 8.25
C ILE A 46 11.50 -6.12 8.45
N ALA A 47 10.61 -7.08 8.21
CA ALA A 47 10.91 -8.50 8.38
C ALA A 47 12.03 -8.98 7.44
N GLN A 48 12.03 -8.52 6.19
CA GLN A 48 13.10 -8.81 5.21
C GLN A 48 14.45 -8.26 5.68
N THR A 49 14.49 -7.04 6.22
CA THR A 49 15.70 -6.45 6.78
C THR A 49 16.25 -7.30 7.92
N ALA A 50 15.41 -7.65 8.89
CA ALA A 50 15.82 -8.50 10.01
C ALA A 50 16.34 -9.87 9.55
N ARG A 51 15.62 -10.52 8.61
CA ARG A 51 16.04 -11.80 8.02
C ARG A 51 17.42 -11.70 7.37
N ASN A 52 17.66 -10.64 6.60
CA ASN A 52 18.94 -10.44 5.92
C ASN A 52 20.08 -10.22 6.93
N THR A 53 19.84 -9.46 7.99
CA THR A 53 20.81 -9.30 9.09
C THR A 53 21.13 -10.63 9.76
N TYR A 54 20.11 -11.44 10.09
CA TYR A 54 20.34 -12.76 10.68
C TYR A 54 21.10 -13.70 9.76
N LEU A 55 20.85 -13.64 8.45
CA LEU A 55 21.61 -14.41 7.47
C LEU A 55 23.08 -14.00 7.42
N GLN A 56 23.37 -12.69 7.45
CA GLN A 56 24.75 -12.20 7.48
C GLN A 56 25.49 -12.66 8.74
N ILE A 57 24.84 -12.55 9.90
CA ILE A 57 25.40 -13.07 11.16
C ILE A 57 25.63 -14.57 11.08
N LEU A 58 24.65 -15.34 10.60
CA LEU A 58 24.83 -16.79 10.44
C LEU A 58 26.06 -17.10 9.56
N GLN A 59 26.24 -16.39 8.46
CA GLN A 59 27.38 -16.58 7.56
C GLN A 59 28.73 -16.32 8.24
N THR A 60 28.81 -15.41 9.21
CA THR A 60 30.07 -15.18 9.96
C THR A 60 30.36 -16.26 10.99
N GLU A 61 29.33 -16.98 11.45
CA GLU A 61 29.46 -18.08 12.42
C GLU A 61 29.68 -19.45 11.76
N LEU A 62 29.52 -19.54 10.43
CA LEU A 62 29.74 -20.80 9.72
C LEU A 62 31.25 -21.12 9.65
N PRO A 63 31.65 -22.39 9.84
CA PRO A 63 33.04 -22.79 9.67
C PRO A 63 33.50 -22.51 8.23
N THR A 64 34.66 -21.87 8.07
CA THR A 64 35.39 -21.91 6.79
C THR A 64 35.86 -23.34 6.56
N ALA A 65 35.42 -23.93 5.45
CA ALA A 65 35.92 -25.20 4.95
C ALA A 65 37.40 -25.09 4.55
#